data_AF-A0A2G1LLR3-F1
#
_entry.id   AF-A0A2G1LLR3-F1
#
_cell.length_a   1.000
_cell.length_b   1.000
_cell.length_c   1.000
_cell.angle_alpha   90.00
_cell.angle_beta   90.00
_cell.angle_gamma   90.00
#
_symmetry.space_group_name_H-M   'P 1'
#
loop_
_entity.id
_entity.type
_entity.pdbx_description
1 polymer ?
#
loop_
_entity_poly.entity_id
_entity_poly.type
_entity_poly.pdbx_seq_one_letter_code
_entity_poly.pdbx_strand_id
1 'polypeptide(L)'
;MIVSQAFKGKTYAVLGLARSGLATVETLVASGARVVAWDSREEARAAVADKAELGDPMEIDLAGFDGIVVSPGVPLNKHPIAMRAKIAGVPIIGDIELFALARPTLPPHKVVGITGTNGKSTTTALIHHIIEQAGFPARMGGNIGLPILGQEPLEPNLHGMGVYVLELSSYQIDLTHSLDCDVAVLLNITPDHLDRYNGFAGYVASKARLFAMQSADHVAVIATEDEPSRGIAASAPAQLREVKAADIDPEAQLGWPSLQGPHNAQNAAVAIAVGQALGIDDATIMAALASYASLPHRMQTVGTHNGVLYVNDSKATNAASTAPALGAWPARDGKPRIHWILGGVAKSDNLDECAPYYGNIAHAYTIGEAGHMFADLLRPHMAVDDSEMLSAAVRRAARIAQPGDVVLLSPACASFDQFRDFEARGDAFAAAVNALE
;
A
#
# COMPACT_ATOMS: atom_id res chain seq x y z
N MET A 1 7.11 -14.52 -16.94
CA MET A 1 5.95 -14.78 -16.07
C MET A 1 6.20 -16.05 -15.29
N ILE A 2 5.57 -16.22 -14.12
CA ILE A 2 5.75 -17.44 -13.33
C ILE A 2 5.04 -18.57 -14.05
N VAL A 3 5.80 -19.56 -14.50
CA VAL A 3 5.30 -20.81 -15.09
C VAL A 3 5.68 -21.94 -14.14
N SER A 4 4.71 -22.77 -13.74
CA SER A 4 4.90 -23.74 -12.66
C SER A 4 4.29 -25.10 -12.99
N GLN A 5 5.06 -26.16 -12.77
CA GLN A 5 4.55 -27.54 -12.90
C GLN A 5 3.45 -27.86 -11.87
N ALA A 6 3.28 -27.03 -10.82
CA ALA A 6 2.23 -27.20 -9.82
C ALA A 6 0.80 -27.08 -10.40
N PHE A 7 0.66 -26.50 -11.60
CA PHE A 7 -0.64 -26.29 -12.26
C PHE A 7 -0.88 -27.23 -13.45
N LYS A 8 0.13 -28.02 -13.86
CA LYS A 8 0.01 -28.86 -15.04
C LYS A 8 -1.10 -29.89 -14.88
N GLY A 9 -2.03 -29.94 -15.84
CA GLY A 9 -3.16 -30.86 -15.83
C GLY A 9 -4.26 -30.54 -14.83
N LYS A 10 -4.14 -29.43 -14.08
CA LYS A 10 -5.18 -28.94 -13.18
C LYS A 10 -6.22 -28.11 -13.93
N THR A 11 -7.41 -27.99 -13.35
CA THR A 11 -8.51 -27.20 -13.89
C THR A 11 -8.88 -26.06 -12.95
N TYR A 12 -8.88 -24.82 -13.45
CA TYR A 12 -9.24 -23.64 -12.66
C TYR A 12 -10.35 -22.82 -13.33
N ALA A 13 -11.23 -22.26 -12.49
CA ALA A 13 -12.17 -21.23 -12.90
C ALA A 13 -11.62 -19.86 -12.47
N VAL A 14 -11.55 -18.88 -13.37
CA VAL A 14 -11.08 -17.52 -13.06
C VAL A 14 -12.25 -16.55 -13.18
N LEU A 15 -12.63 -15.93 -12.07
CA LEU A 15 -13.71 -14.95 -11.98
C LEU A 15 -13.15 -13.54 -11.76
N GLY A 16 -13.32 -12.69 -12.77
CA GLY A 16 -12.79 -11.34 -12.85
C GLY A 16 -11.48 -11.31 -13.66
N LEU A 17 -11.50 -10.56 -14.76
CA LEU A 17 -10.44 -10.42 -15.76
C LEU A 17 -9.95 -8.96 -15.82
N ALA A 18 -9.79 -8.37 -14.63
CA ALA A 18 -8.97 -7.16 -14.49
C ALA A 18 -7.49 -7.53 -14.63
N ARG A 19 -6.60 -6.60 -14.27
CA ARG A 19 -5.15 -6.76 -14.45
C ARG A 19 -4.57 -8.04 -13.83
N SER A 20 -4.93 -8.37 -12.59
CA SER A 20 -4.46 -9.61 -11.93
C SER A 20 -5.12 -10.86 -12.52
N GLY A 21 -6.42 -10.80 -12.85
CA GLY A 21 -7.14 -11.90 -13.48
C GLY A 21 -6.57 -12.31 -14.84
N LEU A 22 -6.23 -11.33 -15.69
CA LEU A 22 -5.57 -11.59 -16.97
C LEU A 22 -4.22 -12.29 -16.78
N ALA A 23 -3.37 -11.77 -15.89
CA ALA A 23 -2.08 -12.40 -15.58
C ALA A 23 -2.25 -13.83 -15.05
N THR A 24 -3.27 -14.07 -14.21
CA THR A 24 -3.60 -15.42 -13.72
C THR A 24 -3.98 -16.37 -14.84
N VAL A 25 -4.85 -15.96 -15.77
CA VAL A 25 -5.24 -16.80 -16.92
C VAL A 25 -4.01 -17.15 -17.74
N GLU A 26 -3.18 -16.16 -18.09
CA GLU A 26 -1.98 -16.38 -18.89
C GLU A 26 -1.02 -17.35 -18.19
N THR A 27 -0.74 -17.15 -16.89
CA THR A 27 0.13 -18.01 -16.09
C THR A 27 -0.37 -19.45 -16.02
N LEU A 28 -1.66 -19.65 -15.75
CA LEU A 28 -2.24 -20.98 -15.64
C LEU A 28 -2.21 -21.72 -16.98
N VAL A 29 -2.57 -21.06 -18.08
CA VAL A 29 -2.52 -21.63 -19.44
C VAL A 29 -1.08 -21.97 -19.83
N ALA A 30 -0.12 -21.05 -19.62
CA ALA A 30 1.29 -21.29 -19.90
C ALA A 30 1.88 -22.43 -19.04
N SER A 31 1.31 -22.68 -17.86
CA SER A 31 1.68 -23.77 -16.96
C SER A 31 1.01 -25.12 -17.32
N GLY A 32 0.20 -25.16 -18.37
CA GLY A 32 -0.48 -26.37 -18.83
C GLY A 32 -1.73 -26.75 -18.01
N ALA A 33 -2.35 -25.76 -17.35
CA ALA A 33 -3.67 -25.93 -16.73
C ALA A 33 -4.79 -25.74 -17.76
N ARG A 34 -5.93 -26.37 -17.53
CA ARG A 34 -7.20 -26.03 -18.19
C ARG A 34 -7.83 -24.85 -17.45
N VAL A 35 -8.18 -23.80 -18.17
CA VAL A 35 -8.73 -22.58 -17.57
C VAL A 35 -10.09 -22.26 -18.17
N VAL A 36 -11.08 -22.03 -17.30
CA VAL A 36 -12.37 -21.44 -17.65
C VAL A 36 -12.44 -20.03 -17.07
N ALA A 37 -12.55 -19.02 -17.92
CA ALA A 37 -12.46 -17.62 -17.56
C ALA A 37 -13.79 -16.88 -17.74
N TRP A 38 -14.08 -15.95 -16.82
CA TRP A 38 -15.28 -15.12 -16.89
C TRP A 38 -15.11 -13.73 -16.28
N ASP A 39 -15.72 -12.73 -16.91
CA ASP A 39 -15.90 -11.37 -16.44
C ASP A 39 -17.24 -10.86 -16.99
N SER A 40 -17.89 -9.92 -16.28
CA SER A 40 -19.14 -9.32 -16.75
C SER A 40 -18.92 -8.41 -17.96
N ARG A 41 -17.70 -7.91 -18.14
CA ARG A 41 -17.31 -7.05 -19.28
C ARG A 41 -16.93 -7.89 -20.48
N GLU A 42 -17.54 -7.57 -21.62
CA GLU A 42 -17.29 -8.26 -22.87
C GLU A 42 -15.85 -8.05 -23.36
N GLU A 43 -15.30 -6.84 -23.25
CA GLU A 43 -13.93 -6.57 -23.67
C GLU A 43 -12.90 -7.40 -22.89
N ALA A 44 -13.17 -7.66 -21.60
CA ALA A 44 -12.29 -8.44 -20.75
C ALA A 44 -12.33 -9.94 -21.11
N ARG A 45 -13.50 -10.47 -21.49
CA ARG A 45 -13.63 -11.84 -22.00
C ARG A 45 -12.95 -12.01 -23.36
N ALA A 46 -13.09 -11.03 -24.25
CA ALA A 46 -12.46 -11.07 -25.56
C ALA A 46 -10.92 -11.16 -25.47
N ALA A 47 -10.30 -10.56 -24.45
CA ALA A 47 -8.85 -10.57 -24.24
C ALA A 47 -8.25 -11.94 -23.89
N VAL A 48 -9.08 -12.95 -23.56
CA VAL A 48 -8.64 -14.30 -23.18
C VAL A 48 -9.29 -15.42 -24.00
N ALA A 49 -10.15 -15.07 -24.97
CA ALA A 49 -10.97 -16.04 -25.71
C ALA A 49 -10.14 -17.01 -26.57
N ASP A 50 -8.92 -16.62 -26.97
CA ASP A 50 -7.96 -17.45 -27.69
C ASP A 50 -7.05 -18.28 -26.77
N LYS A 51 -7.12 -18.04 -25.45
CA LYS A 51 -6.23 -18.64 -24.43
C LYS A 51 -6.96 -19.59 -23.49
N ALA A 52 -8.22 -19.29 -23.16
CA ALA A 52 -9.01 -20.01 -22.17
C ALA A 52 -10.44 -20.25 -22.65
N GLU A 53 -11.09 -21.28 -22.09
CA GLU A 53 -12.52 -21.49 -22.29
C GLU A 53 -13.31 -20.35 -21.61
N LEU A 54 -14.41 -19.90 -22.22
CA LEU A 54 -15.30 -18.92 -21.60
C LEU A 54 -16.48 -19.63 -20.96
N GLY A 55 -16.75 -19.36 -19.69
CA GLY A 55 -17.92 -19.91 -19.00
C GLY A 55 -18.14 -19.28 -17.64
N ASP A 56 -19.37 -18.85 -17.36
CA ASP A 56 -19.73 -18.26 -16.06
C ASP A 56 -19.66 -19.33 -14.96
N PRO A 57 -18.82 -19.17 -13.91
CA PRO A 57 -18.81 -20.06 -12.74
C PRO A 57 -20.18 -20.22 -12.06
N MET A 58 -21.10 -19.28 -12.28
CA MET A 58 -22.48 -19.37 -11.80
C MET A 58 -23.35 -20.35 -12.60
N GLU A 59 -22.99 -20.67 -13.83
CA GLU A 59 -23.77 -21.49 -14.76
C GLU A 59 -23.15 -22.86 -15.03
N ILE A 60 -21.83 -22.94 -15.09
CA ILE A 60 -21.10 -24.19 -15.42
C ILE A 60 -21.08 -25.18 -14.25
N ASP A 61 -20.82 -26.46 -14.53
CA ASP A 61 -20.49 -27.42 -13.49
C ASP A 61 -19.05 -27.20 -13.00
N LEU A 62 -18.90 -26.97 -11.70
CA LEU A 62 -17.61 -26.72 -11.05
C LEU A 62 -17.01 -27.99 -10.45
N ALA A 63 -17.72 -29.12 -10.47
CA ALA A 63 -17.23 -30.37 -9.90
C ALA A 63 -15.88 -30.77 -10.53
N GLY A 64 -14.90 -31.10 -9.68
CA GLY A 64 -13.57 -31.53 -10.10
C GLY A 64 -12.60 -30.41 -10.47
N PHE A 65 -12.96 -29.13 -10.32
CA PHE A 65 -12.02 -28.03 -10.43
C PHE A 65 -11.06 -28.01 -9.22
N ASP A 66 -9.80 -27.67 -9.46
CA ASP A 66 -8.76 -27.51 -8.43
C ASP A 66 -8.88 -26.19 -7.67
N GLY A 67 -9.60 -25.20 -8.21
CA GLY A 67 -9.87 -23.95 -7.54
C GLY A 67 -10.69 -22.96 -8.36
N ILE A 68 -11.40 -22.09 -7.65
CA ILE A 68 -12.04 -20.89 -8.22
C ILE A 68 -11.19 -19.69 -7.82
N VAL A 69 -10.44 -19.17 -8.77
CA VAL A 69 -9.60 -17.98 -8.60
C VAL A 69 -10.47 -16.75 -8.75
N VAL A 70 -10.61 -15.98 -7.69
CA VAL A 70 -11.44 -14.78 -7.69
C VAL A 70 -10.57 -13.54 -7.56
N SER A 71 -10.89 -12.51 -8.34
CA SER A 71 -10.29 -11.20 -8.14
C SER A 71 -10.65 -10.64 -6.75
N PRO A 72 -9.71 -9.99 -6.01
CA PRO A 72 -9.97 -9.49 -4.65
C PRO A 72 -11.17 -8.52 -4.54
N GLY A 73 -11.52 -7.83 -5.62
CA GLY A 73 -12.68 -6.93 -5.68
C GLY A 73 -14.04 -7.63 -5.70
N VAL A 74 -14.09 -8.96 -5.86
CA VAL A 74 -15.37 -9.70 -5.83
C VAL A 74 -15.86 -9.80 -4.38
N PRO A 75 -17.06 -9.29 -4.07
CA PRO A 75 -17.53 -9.24 -2.70
C PRO A 75 -18.06 -10.62 -2.24
N LEU A 76 -17.18 -11.58 -1.97
CA LEU A 76 -17.48 -12.93 -1.41
C LEU A 76 -18.53 -13.01 -0.29
N ASN A 77 -18.60 -12.04 0.62
CA ASN A 77 -19.63 -12.00 1.67
C ASN A 77 -21.06 -11.87 1.12
N LYS A 78 -21.22 -11.33 -0.09
CA LYS A 78 -22.51 -11.13 -0.78
C LYS A 78 -22.62 -11.93 -2.08
N HIS A 79 -21.48 -12.28 -2.68
CA HIS A 79 -21.43 -12.91 -4.00
C HIS A 79 -21.81 -14.40 -3.89
N PRO A 80 -22.75 -14.89 -4.73
CA PRO A 80 -23.25 -16.26 -4.64
C PRO A 80 -22.20 -17.34 -4.96
N ILE A 81 -21.05 -16.95 -5.54
CA ILE A 81 -19.92 -17.86 -5.81
C ILE A 81 -19.44 -18.60 -4.56
N ALA A 82 -19.49 -17.97 -3.38
CA ALA A 82 -19.08 -18.60 -2.12
C ALA A 82 -19.94 -19.84 -1.81
N MET A 83 -21.25 -19.73 -2.02
CA MET A 83 -22.17 -20.86 -1.83
C MET A 83 -21.96 -21.93 -2.90
N ARG A 84 -21.78 -21.53 -4.16
CA ARG A 84 -21.55 -22.45 -5.29
C ARG A 84 -20.27 -23.27 -5.09
N ALA A 85 -19.17 -22.62 -4.72
CA ALA A 85 -17.90 -23.27 -4.42
C ALA A 85 -18.04 -24.30 -3.30
N LYS A 86 -18.76 -23.93 -2.23
CA LYS A 86 -19.05 -24.82 -1.10
C LYS A 86 -19.86 -26.05 -1.51
N ILE A 87 -20.89 -25.88 -2.34
CA ILE A 87 -21.70 -26.99 -2.86
C ILE A 87 -20.87 -27.92 -3.76
N ALA A 88 -19.99 -27.36 -4.59
CA ALA A 88 -19.14 -28.12 -5.51
C ALA A 88 -17.91 -28.76 -4.81
N GLY A 89 -17.61 -28.38 -3.57
CA GLY A 89 -16.42 -28.84 -2.85
C GLY A 89 -15.11 -28.27 -3.40
N VAL A 90 -15.15 -27.10 -4.05
CA VAL A 90 -14.00 -26.46 -4.70
C VAL A 90 -13.52 -25.27 -3.87
N PRO A 91 -12.21 -25.13 -3.60
CA PRO A 91 -11.71 -24.00 -2.84
C PRO A 91 -11.79 -22.70 -3.64
N ILE A 92 -12.14 -21.61 -2.96
CA ILE A 92 -11.99 -20.26 -3.48
C ILE A 92 -10.61 -19.74 -3.08
N ILE A 93 -9.84 -19.30 -4.07
CA ILE A 93 -8.45 -18.88 -3.91
C ILE A 93 -8.19 -17.56 -4.65
N GLY A 94 -7.09 -16.90 -4.33
CA GLY A 94 -6.60 -15.69 -4.98
C GLY A 94 -5.35 -15.94 -5.82
N ASP A 95 -4.89 -14.89 -6.50
CA ASP A 95 -3.61 -14.88 -7.21
C ASP A 95 -2.41 -15.12 -6.27
N ILE A 96 -2.48 -14.62 -5.04
CA ILE A 96 -1.46 -14.84 -4.00
C ILE A 96 -1.40 -16.31 -3.57
N GLU A 97 -2.53 -17.00 -3.47
CA GLU A 97 -2.55 -18.43 -3.16
C GLU A 97 -1.94 -19.25 -4.30
N LEU A 98 -2.27 -18.92 -5.55
CA LEU A 98 -1.60 -19.54 -6.70
C LEU A 98 -0.08 -19.31 -6.63
N PHE A 99 0.36 -18.09 -6.31
CA PHE A 99 1.78 -17.83 -6.11
C PHE A 99 2.35 -18.76 -5.04
N ALA A 100 1.72 -18.86 -3.87
CA ALA A 100 2.14 -19.76 -2.79
C ALA A 100 2.25 -21.23 -3.25
N LEU A 101 1.27 -21.74 -4.00
CA LEU A 101 1.27 -23.09 -4.56
C LEU A 101 2.37 -23.33 -5.60
N ALA A 102 2.78 -22.28 -6.33
CA ALA A 102 3.84 -22.37 -7.32
C ALA A 102 5.25 -22.40 -6.69
N ARG A 103 5.43 -21.79 -5.51
CA ARG A 103 6.75 -21.58 -4.86
C ARG A 103 7.64 -22.81 -4.81
N PRO A 104 7.18 -24.03 -4.48
CA PRO A 104 8.04 -25.22 -4.43
C PRO A 104 8.70 -25.58 -5.77
N THR A 105 8.21 -25.04 -6.89
CA THR A 105 8.74 -25.27 -8.24
C THR A 105 9.61 -24.12 -8.77
N LEU A 106 9.74 -23.02 -8.02
CA LEU A 106 10.51 -21.85 -8.42
C LEU A 106 11.95 -21.94 -7.90
N PRO A 107 12.90 -21.15 -8.46
CA PRO A 107 14.22 -21.02 -7.87
C PRO A 107 14.14 -20.64 -6.38
N PRO A 108 15.14 -21.02 -5.55
CA PRO A 108 15.15 -20.70 -4.13
C PRO A 108 14.96 -19.20 -3.87
N HIS A 109 14.03 -18.85 -2.97
CA HIS A 109 13.63 -17.49 -2.70
C HIS A 109 13.07 -17.33 -1.28
N LYS A 110 13.00 -16.09 -0.82
CA LYS A 110 12.30 -15.67 0.40
C LYS A 110 11.04 -14.84 0.05
N VAL A 111 10.10 -14.76 0.98
CA VAL A 111 8.89 -13.94 0.88
C VAL A 111 8.77 -13.00 2.08
N VAL A 112 8.61 -11.72 1.80
CA VAL A 112 8.18 -10.71 2.76
C VAL A 112 6.72 -10.35 2.49
N GLY A 113 5.82 -10.69 3.41
CA GLY A 113 4.39 -10.36 3.32
C GLY A 113 4.04 -9.17 4.22
N ILE A 114 3.53 -8.08 3.65
CA ILE A 114 3.23 -6.84 4.39
C ILE A 114 1.74 -6.53 4.40
N THR A 115 1.16 -6.37 5.59
CA THR A 115 -0.21 -5.87 5.74
C THR A 115 -0.32 -4.76 6.79
N GLY A 116 -1.49 -4.13 6.81
CA GLY A 116 -1.83 -3.00 7.66
C GLY A 116 -2.97 -2.19 7.06
N THR A 117 -3.45 -1.18 7.77
CA THR A 117 -4.46 -0.25 7.24
C THR A 117 -3.75 0.84 6.44
N ASN A 118 -2.78 1.51 7.05
CA ASN A 118 -1.99 2.59 6.45
C ASN A 118 -0.50 2.23 6.36
N GLY A 119 0.26 2.96 5.52
CA GLY A 119 1.72 2.80 5.37
C GLY A 119 2.17 1.66 4.45
N LYS A 120 1.30 0.67 4.17
CA LYS A 120 1.62 -0.55 3.40
C LYS A 120 2.49 -0.32 2.16
N SER A 121 2.07 0.57 1.27
CA SER A 121 2.76 0.78 -0.01
C SER A 121 4.12 1.44 0.18
N THR A 122 4.22 2.40 1.10
CA THR A 122 5.49 3.06 1.43
C THR A 122 6.45 2.05 2.03
N THR A 123 6.02 1.25 3.01
CA THR A 123 6.87 0.22 3.63
C THR A 123 7.28 -0.86 2.64
N THR A 124 6.36 -1.31 1.78
CA THR A 124 6.64 -2.32 0.75
C THR A 124 7.71 -1.84 -0.23
N ALA A 125 7.58 -0.61 -0.73
CA ALA A 125 8.57 0.00 -1.62
C ALA A 125 9.90 0.29 -0.91
N LEU A 126 9.86 0.70 0.37
CA LEU A 126 11.07 0.93 1.16
C LEU A 126 11.86 -0.35 1.41
N ILE A 127 11.19 -1.43 1.81
CA ILE A 127 11.80 -2.76 1.99
C ILE A 127 12.39 -3.25 0.67
N HIS A 128 11.64 -3.11 -0.43
CA HIS A 128 12.11 -3.49 -1.76
C HIS A 128 13.37 -2.70 -2.15
N HIS A 129 13.40 -1.38 -1.93
CA HIS A 129 14.58 -0.54 -2.14
C HIS A 129 15.79 -0.98 -1.31
N ILE A 130 15.60 -1.27 -0.02
CA ILE A 130 16.67 -1.80 0.86
C ILE A 130 17.26 -3.10 0.30
N ILE A 131 16.42 -4.02 -0.13
CA ILE A 131 16.84 -5.31 -0.70
C ILE A 131 17.62 -5.10 -2.00
N GLU A 132 17.18 -4.19 -2.87
CA GLU A 132 17.88 -3.87 -4.12
C GLU A 132 19.23 -3.19 -3.86
N GLN A 133 19.31 -2.25 -2.91
CA GLN A 133 20.57 -1.63 -2.51
C GLN A 133 21.57 -2.63 -1.93
N ALA A 134 21.07 -3.68 -1.27
CA ALA A 134 21.88 -4.80 -0.79
C ALA A 134 22.29 -5.79 -1.89
N GLY A 135 21.86 -5.59 -3.14
CA GLY A 135 22.24 -6.38 -4.30
C GLY A 135 21.47 -7.68 -4.48
N PHE A 136 20.44 -7.95 -3.68
CA PHE A 136 19.63 -9.16 -3.83
C PHE A 136 18.66 -9.04 -5.03
N PRO A 137 18.38 -10.13 -5.75
CA PRO A 137 17.32 -10.16 -6.73
C PRO A 137 15.97 -9.92 -6.03
N ALA A 138 15.21 -8.91 -6.45
CA ALA A 138 13.96 -8.57 -5.78
C ALA A 138 12.82 -8.28 -6.75
N ARG A 139 11.60 -8.62 -6.32
CA ARG A 139 10.35 -8.22 -7.00
C ARG A 139 9.34 -7.75 -5.97
N MET A 140 8.70 -6.64 -6.29
CA MET A 140 7.55 -6.15 -5.56
C MET A 140 6.26 -6.62 -6.24
N GLY A 141 5.24 -6.99 -5.47
CA GLY A 141 3.95 -7.39 -6.00
C GLY A 141 2.82 -7.36 -4.97
N GLY A 142 1.71 -8.01 -5.31
CA GLY A 142 0.52 -8.07 -4.47
C GLY A 142 -0.50 -6.98 -4.83
N ASN A 143 -0.92 -6.20 -3.85
CA ASN A 143 -1.91 -5.12 -4.02
C ASN A 143 -1.35 -3.91 -4.81
N ILE A 144 -0.02 -3.78 -4.88
CA ILE A 144 0.68 -2.76 -5.67
C ILE A 144 1.68 -3.41 -6.63
N GLY A 145 2.21 -2.61 -7.56
CA GLY A 145 3.20 -3.07 -8.53
C GLY A 145 2.57 -3.90 -9.65
N LEU A 146 3.32 -4.89 -10.15
CA LEU A 146 2.84 -5.84 -11.17
C LEU A 146 2.16 -7.04 -10.48
N PRO A 147 1.09 -7.63 -11.08
CA PRO A 147 0.54 -8.89 -10.59
C PRO A 147 1.63 -9.94 -10.46
N ILE A 148 1.73 -10.57 -9.29
CA ILE A 148 2.90 -11.40 -8.95
C ILE A 148 3.11 -12.56 -9.92
N LEU A 149 2.02 -13.20 -10.36
CA LEU A 149 2.08 -14.32 -11.32
C LEU A 149 2.59 -13.90 -12.71
N GLY A 150 2.38 -12.64 -13.10
CA GLY A 150 2.84 -12.12 -14.39
C GLY A 150 4.35 -11.84 -14.44
N GLN A 151 5.05 -11.85 -13.31
CA GLN A 151 6.48 -11.49 -13.24
C GLN A 151 7.39 -12.69 -13.54
N GLU A 152 8.63 -12.46 -13.95
CA GLU A 152 9.62 -13.55 -14.07
C GLU A 152 10.05 -14.08 -12.70
N PRO A 153 10.30 -15.40 -12.56
CA PRO A 153 10.94 -15.95 -11.37
C PRO A 153 12.28 -15.28 -11.08
N LEU A 154 12.62 -15.18 -9.79
CA LEU A 154 13.89 -14.62 -9.33
C LEU A 154 14.99 -15.68 -9.26
N GLU A 155 15.96 -15.59 -10.17
CA GLU A 155 17.18 -16.40 -10.08
C GLU A 155 18.11 -15.88 -8.97
N PRO A 156 18.69 -16.77 -8.13
CA PRO A 156 19.73 -16.39 -7.19
C PRO A 156 20.94 -15.75 -7.88
N ASN A 157 21.62 -14.86 -7.17
CA ASN A 157 22.87 -14.24 -7.62
C ASN A 157 23.98 -14.40 -6.55
N LEU A 158 25.12 -13.72 -6.76
CA LEU A 158 26.26 -13.77 -5.83
C LEU A 158 25.96 -13.19 -4.44
N HIS A 159 24.95 -12.32 -4.31
CA HIS A 159 24.52 -11.74 -3.04
C HIS A 159 23.54 -12.64 -2.28
N GLY A 160 22.75 -13.45 -3.00
CA GLY A 160 21.91 -14.48 -2.39
C GLY A 160 20.70 -14.88 -3.23
N MET A 161 19.73 -15.49 -2.55
CA MET A 161 18.46 -15.92 -3.13
C MET A 161 17.53 -14.73 -3.42
N GLY A 162 16.57 -14.93 -4.30
CA GLY A 162 15.57 -13.91 -4.62
C GLY A 162 14.64 -13.58 -3.45
N VAL A 163 14.13 -12.35 -3.39
CA VAL A 163 13.15 -11.92 -2.39
C VAL A 163 11.91 -11.33 -3.06
N TYR A 164 10.75 -11.92 -2.78
CA TYR A 164 9.46 -11.35 -3.17
C TYR A 164 8.91 -10.50 -2.04
N VAL A 165 8.61 -9.23 -2.32
CA VAL A 165 8.06 -8.27 -1.36
C VAL A 165 6.61 -8.00 -1.73
N LEU A 166 5.68 -8.51 -0.93
CA LEU A 166 4.25 -8.56 -1.26
C LEU A 166 3.46 -7.63 -0.36
N GLU A 167 2.83 -6.60 -0.94
CA GLU A 167 1.78 -5.87 -0.24
C GLU A 167 0.49 -6.70 -0.26
N LEU A 168 -0.06 -7.00 0.91
CA LEU A 168 -1.25 -7.84 1.04
C LEU A 168 -2.41 -7.05 1.66
N SER A 169 -3.46 -6.86 0.87
CA SER A 169 -4.76 -6.40 1.37
C SER A 169 -5.42 -7.48 2.22
N SER A 170 -6.35 -7.10 3.10
CA SER A 170 -7.14 -8.09 3.86
C SER A 170 -7.93 -9.01 2.92
N TYR A 171 -8.38 -8.49 1.76
CA TYR A 171 -9.10 -9.27 0.76
C TYR A 171 -8.23 -10.34 0.11
N GLN A 172 -6.97 -10.04 -0.17
CA GLN A 172 -6.02 -11.04 -0.69
C GLN A 172 -5.69 -12.08 0.38
N ILE A 173 -5.51 -11.65 1.64
CA ILE A 173 -5.26 -12.58 2.75
C ILE A 173 -6.46 -13.53 2.91
N ASP A 174 -7.70 -13.04 2.86
CA ASP A 174 -8.94 -13.84 2.90
C ASP A 174 -8.99 -14.96 1.84
N LEU A 175 -8.29 -14.77 0.72
CA LEU A 175 -8.21 -15.69 -0.41
C LEU A 175 -6.95 -16.55 -0.44
N THR A 176 -6.07 -16.39 0.56
CA THR A 176 -4.79 -17.07 0.69
C THR A 176 -4.83 -18.02 1.88
N HIS A 177 -4.24 -19.21 1.72
CA HIS A 177 -4.29 -20.31 2.69
C HIS A 177 -2.91 -20.91 2.97
N SER A 178 -1.94 -20.78 2.07
CA SER A 178 -0.64 -21.47 2.17
C SER A 178 0.59 -20.57 2.02
N LEU A 179 0.43 -19.24 2.13
CA LEU A 179 1.55 -18.30 2.00
C LEU A 179 2.40 -18.24 3.28
N ASP A 180 3.35 -19.16 3.38
CA ASP A 180 4.34 -19.18 4.45
C ASP A 180 5.44 -18.11 4.22
N CYS A 181 5.37 -16.97 4.90
CA CYS A 181 6.29 -15.85 4.71
C CYS A 181 7.53 -16.00 5.60
N ASP A 182 8.73 -15.90 5.01
CA ASP A 182 9.98 -15.81 5.76
C ASP A 182 9.99 -14.61 6.71
N VAL A 183 9.37 -13.50 6.27
CA VAL A 183 9.10 -12.33 7.12
C VAL A 183 7.66 -11.84 6.90
N ALA A 184 6.84 -11.87 7.95
CA ALA A 184 5.47 -11.31 7.92
C ALA A 184 5.44 -9.98 8.68
N VAL A 185 4.75 -8.98 8.13
CA VAL A 185 4.77 -7.61 8.63
C VAL A 185 3.37 -7.08 8.89
N LEU A 186 3.15 -6.48 10.07
CA LEU A 186 1.93 -5.75 10.41
C LEU A 186 2.28 -4.33 10.87
N LEU A 187 1.73 -3.34 10.16
CA LEU A 187 1.98 -1.91 10.45
C LEU A 187 1.00 -1.34 11.48
N ASN A 188 -0.29 -1.53 11.25
CA ASN A 188 -1.36 -0.98 12.09
C ASN A 188 -2.71 -1.53 11.67
N ILE A 189 -3.68 -1.53 12.59
CA ILE A 189 -5.08 -1.80 12.27
C ILE A 189 -5.96 -0.69 12.85
N THR A 190 -6.55 0.10 11.95
CA THR A 190 -7.54 1.13 12.28
C THR A 190 -8.84 0.86 11.52
N PRO A 191 -10.01 1.36 11.97
CA PRO A 191 -11.28 1.07 11.29
C PRO A 191 -11.25 1.47 9.81
N ASP A 192 -11.43 0.47 8.94
CA ASP A 192 -11.51 0.62 7.48
C ASP A 192 -12.30 -0.58 6.93
N HIS A 193 -12.91 -0.44 5.75
CA HIS A 193 -13.64 -1.52 5.06
C HIS A 193 -14.68 -2.28 5.92
N LEU A 194 -15.37 -1.59 6.84
CA LEU A 194 -16.30 -2.24 7.79
C LEU A 194 -17.54 -2.84 7.12
N ASP A 195 -17.87 -2.43 5.90
CA ASP A 195 -18.96 -2.98 5.09
C ASP A 195 -18.68 -4.41 4.57
N ARG A 196 -17.40 -4.81 4.57
CA ARG A 196 -16.94 -6.14 4.15
C ARG A 196 -17.01 -7.16 5.28
N TYR A 197 -16.76 -6.73 6.51
CA TYR A 197 -16.59 -7.60 7.66
C TYR A 197 -17.77 -7.48 8.62
N ASN A 198 -17.97 -8.49 9.47
CA ASN A 198 -18.94 -8.42 10.57
C ASN A 198 -18.36 -7.56 11.72
N GLY A 199 -18.11 -6.29 11.43
CA GLY A 199 -17.46 -5.34 12.32
C GLY A 199 -15.93 -5.42 12.33
N PHE A 200 -15.33 -4.56 13.14
CA PHE A 200 -13.88 -4.35 13.19
C PHE A 200 -13.09 -5.60 13.60
N ALA A 201 -13.63 -6.43 14.49
CA ALA A 201 -12.99 -7.68 14.91
C ALA A 201 -12.77 -8.65 13.74
N GLY A 202 -13.69 -8.70 12.77
CA GLY A 202 -13.53 -9.51 11.56
C GLY A 202 -12.40 -9.01 10.67
N TYR A 203 -12.22 -7.70 10.56
CA TYR A 203 -11.12 -7.08 9.82
C TYR A 203 -9.75 -7.37 10.49
N VAL A 204 -9.69 -7.28 11.82
CA VAL A 204 -8.51 -7.67 12.60
C VAL A 204 -8.17 -9.15 12.37
N ALA A 205 -9.16 -10.04 12.49
CA ALA A 205 -8.99 -11.48 12.29
C ALA A 205 -8.50 -11.81 10.87
N SER A 206 -9.01 -11.11 9.84
CA SER A 206 -8.54 -11.27 8.46
C SER A 206 -7.04 -11.01 8.33
N LYS A 207 -6.53 -9.90 8.88
CA LYS A 207 -5.09 -9.58 8.83
C LYS A 207 -4.23 -10.53 9.67
N ALA A 208 -4.75 -10.96 10.83
CA ALA A 208 -4.06 -11.92 11.70
C ALA A 208 -3.77 -13.26 11.00
N ARG A 209 -4.57 -13.65 9.99
CA ARG A 209 -4.35 -14.89 9.22
C ARG A 209 -2.99 -14.94 8.53
N LEU A 210 -2.40 -13.79 8.16
CA LEU A 210 -1.06 -13.76 7.57
C LEU A 210 -0.02 -14.39 8.50
N PHE A 211 -0.12 -14.12 9.80
CA PHE A 211 0.77 -14.66 10.83
C PHE A 211 0.40 -16.10 11.20
N ALA A 212 -0.89 -16.46 11.14
CA ALA A 212 -1.33 -17.82 11.40
C ALA A 212 -0.85 -18.82 10.33
N MET A 213 -0.58 -18.36 9.10
CA MET A 213 0.01 -19.18 8.03
C MET A 213 1.54 -19.33 8.13
N GLN A 214 2.18 -18.58 9.04
CA GLN A 214 3.63 -18.49 9.14
C GLN A 214 4.22 -19.63 9.98
N SER A 215 5.28 -20.25 9.48
CA SER A 215 6.08 -21.24 10.23
C SER A 215 6.79 -20.61 11.43
N ALA A 216 6.96 -21.38 12.50
CA ALA A 216 7.45 -20.88 13.79
C ALA A 216 8.92 -20.39 13.78
N ASP A 217 9.72 -20.88 12.84
CA ASP A 217 11.12 -20.52 12.66
C ASP A 217 11.32 -19.21 11.87
N HIS A 218 10.27 -18.69 11.22
CA HIS A 218 10.31 -17.40 10.51
C HIS A 218 10.19 -16.21 11.45
N VAL A 219 10.18 -14.99 10.89
CA VAL A 219 10.14 -13.74 11.65
C VAL A 219 8.83 -13.00 11.44
N ALA A 220 8.18 -12.59 12.53
CA ALA A 220 7.05 -11.66 12.50
C ALA A 220 7.53 -10.27 12.97
N VAL A 221 7.44 -9.26 12.11
CA VAL A 221 7.73 -7.86 12.44
C VAL A 221 6.42 -7.11 12.63
N ILE A 222 6.11 -6.71 13.86
CA ILE A 222 4.81 -6.10 14.19
C ILE A 222 5.03 -4.75 14.86
N ALA A 223 4.47 -3.69 14.28
CA ALA A 223 4.41 -2.41 14.95
C ALA A 223 3.28 -2.41 16.02
N THR A 224 3.60 -2.05 17.25
CA THR A 224 2.72 -2.30 18.42
C THR A 224 2.09 -1.04 19.03
N GLU A 225 1.88 -0.01 18.21
CA GLU A 225 1.31 1.27 18.64
C GLU A 225 -0.20 1.22 18.86
N ASP A 226 -0.93 0.43 18.06
CA ASP A 226 -2.37 0.19 18.25
C ASP A 226 -2.67 -1.12 19.01
N GLU A 227 -3.85 -1.17 19.62
CA GLU A 227 -4.27 -2.29 20.46
C GLU A 227 -4.47 -3.60 19.67
N PRO A 228 -5.14 -3.62 18.50
CA PRO A 228 -5.26 -4.83 17.70
C PRO A 228 -3.90 -5.44 17.31
N SER A 229 -2.94 -4.62 16.89
CA SER A 229 -1.59 -5.10 16.52
C SER A 229 -0.85 -5.70 17.72
N ARG A 230 -1.00 -5.13 18.93
CA ARG A 230 -0.50 -5.76 20.17
C ARG A 230 -1.13 -7.12 20.45
N GLY A 231 -2.45 -7.24 20.23
CA GLY A 231 -3.17 -8.51 20.38
C GLY A 231 -2.63 -9.60 19.44
N ILE A 232 -2.37 -9.25 18.18
CA ILE A 232 -1.79 -10.18 17.20
C ILE A 232 -0.35 -10.56 17.61
N ALA A 233 0.47 -9.58 18.00
CA ALA A 233 1.84 -9.82 18.45
C ALA A 233 1.93 -10.82 19.62
N ALA A 234 1.04 -10.70 20.61
CA ALA A 234 0.97 -11.62 21.75
C ALA A 234 0.65 -13.07 21.38
N SER A 235 0.09 -13.30 20.19
CA SER A 235 -0.31 -14.62 19.68
C SER A 235 0.49 -15.11 18.47
N ALA A 236 1.53 -14.37 18.05
CA ALA A 236 2.29 -14.70 16.86
C ALA A 236 3.03 -16.05 17.04
N PRO A 237 2.89 -17.01 16.10
CA PRO A 237 3.54 -18.32 16.23
C PRO A 237 5.04 -18.30 15.88
N ALA A 238 5.49 -17.25 15.20
CA ALA A 238 6.85 -17.07 14.69
C ALA A 238 7.75 -16.27 15.65
N GLN A 239 9.02 -16.10 15.30
CA GLN A 239 9.95 -15.27 16.07
C GLN A 239 9.54 -13.79 15.97
N LEU A 240 8.99 -13.26 17.07
CA LEU A 240 8.46 -11.91 17.11
C LEU A 240 9.56 -10.83 17.23
N ARG A 241 9.43 -9.78 16.42
CA ARG A 241 10.14 -8.51 16.54
C ARG A 241 9.10 -7.39 16.63
N GLU A 242 8.91 -6.85 17.83
CA GLU A 242 8.07 -5.68 18.03
C GLU A 242 8.84 -4.40 17.69
N VAL A 243 8.19 -3.45 17.03
CA VAL A 243 8.76 -2.15 16.67
C VAL A 243 7.78 -1.01 16.93
N LYS A 244 8.29 0.21 17.05
CA LYS A 244 7.53 1.45 17.24
C LYS A 244 8.22 2.60 16.49
N ALA A 245 7.47 3.65 16.16
CA ALA A 245 8.06 4.87 15.63
C ALA A 245 9.09 5.48 16.58
N ALA A 246 8.88 5.34 17.89
CA ALA A 246 9.79 5.82 18.93
C ALA A 246 11.15 5.08 18.98
N ASP A 247 11.30 3.97 18.25
CA ASP A 247 12.58 3.27 18.13
C ASP A 247 13.53 3.99 17.15
N ILE A 248 13.02 4.95 16.38
CA ILE A 248 13.81 5.80 15.49
C ILE A 248 14.24 7.07 16.22
N ASP A 249 15.53 7.34 16.23
CA ASP A 249 16.08 8.63 16.65
C ASP A 249 15.58 9.74 15.71
N PRO A 250 14.87 10.77 16.22
CA PRO A 250 14.44 11.90 15.40
C PRO A 250 15.58 12.62 14.69
N GLU A 251 16.80 12.67 15.26
CA GLU A 251 17.95 13.28 14.60
C GLU A 251 18.41 12.46 13.40
N ALA A 252 18.43 11.12 13.52
CA ALA A 252 18.74 10.23 12.41
C ALA A 252 17.69 10.33 11.29
N GLN A 253 16.41 10.46 11.64
CA GLN A 253 15.32 10.58 10.67
C GLN A 253 15.48 11.81 9.76
N LEU A 254 16.09 12.90 10.24
CA LEU A 254 16.37 14.09 9.41
C LEU A 254 17.25 13.76 8.19
N GLY A 255 18.04 12.69 8.27
CA GLY A 255 18.86 12.16 7.18
C GLY A 255 18.09 11.39 6.12
N TRP A 256 16.77 11.20 6.27
CA TRP A 256 15.91 10.44 5.35
C TRP A 256 14.81 11.35 4.77
N PRO A 257 15.10 12.18 3.75
CA PRO A 257 14.21 13.26 3.30
C PRO A 257 12.79 12.80 2.92
N SER A 258 12.67 11.61 2.34
CA SER A 258 11.39 11.02 1.90
C SER A 258 10.63 10.30 3.01
N LEU A 259 11.19 10.19 4.21
CA LEU A 259 10.66 9.42 5.33
C LEU A 259 10.42 10.31 6.55
N GLN A 260 10.01 11.55 6.36
CA GLN A 260 9.71 12.46 7.47
C GLN A 260 8.35 12.15 8.12
N GLY A 261 8.26 12.42 9.43
CA GLY A 261 7.06 12.29 10.25
C GLY A 261 6.86 10.96 10.95
N PRO A 262 5.93 10.91 11.93
CA PRO A 262 5.80 9.78 12.85
C PRO A 262 5.41 8.46 12.14
N HIS A 263 4.53 8.55 11.14
CA HIS A 263 4.14 7.38 10.34
C HIS A 263 5.30 6.79 9.53
N ASN A 264 6.20 7.64 9.01
CA ASN A 264 7.38 7.17 8.29
C ASN A 264 8.50 6.70 9.22
N ALA A 265 8.57 7.21 10.46
CA ALA A 265 9.42 6.61 11.48
C ALA A 265 8.97 5.16 11.78
N GLN A 266 7.66 4.91 11.90
CA GLN A 266 7.14 3.54 12.01
C GLN A 266 7.51 2.69 10.78
N ASN A 267 7.28 3.21 9.56
CA ASN A 267 7.64 2.50 8.32
C ASN A 267 9.14 2.18 8.25
N ALA A 268 10.01 3.10 8.69
CA ALA A 268 11.45 2.92 8.73
C ALA A 268 11.86 1.88 9.78
N ALA A 269 11.31 1.93 11.01
CA ALA A 269 11.57 0.96 12.06
C ALA A 269 11.23 -0.47 11.60
N VAL A 270 10.07 -0.62 10.96
CA VAL A 270 9.65 -1.88 10.35
C VAL A 270 10.62 -2.32 9.24
N ALA A 271 10.98 -1.42 8.32
CA ALA A 271 11.86 -1.75 7.21
C ALA A 271 13.27 -2.13 7.67
N ILE A 272 13.80 -1.48 8.71
CA ILE A 272 15.07 -1.84 9.37
C ILE A 272 14.97 -3.26 9.94
N ALA A 273 13.92 -3.54 10.74
CA ALA A 273 13.74 -4.86 11.35
C ALA A 273 13.59 -5.98 10.30
N VAL A 274 12.94 -5.70 9.17
CA VAL A 274 12.86 -6.63 8.03
C VAL A 274 14.23 -6.82 7.37
N GLY A 275 14.97 -5.75 7.08
CA GLY A 275 16.31 -5.83 6.51
C GLY A 275 17.25 -6.69 7.38
N GLN A 276 17.22 -6.47 8.69
CA GLN A 276 17.98 -7.26 9.65
C GLN A 276 17.52 -8.72 9.72
N ALA A 277 16.22 -9.00 9.61
CA ALA A 277 15.68 -10.36 9.55
C ALA A 277 16.11 -11.10 8.27
N LEU A 278 16.32 -10.37 7.18
CA LEU A 278 16.84 -10.91 5.93
C LEU A 278 18.36 -11.10 5.93
N GLY A 279 19.06 -10.55 6.94
CA GLY A 279 20.51 -10.62 7.08
C GLY A 279 21.28 -9.51 6.35
N ILE A 280 20.60 -8.40 6.02
CA ILE A 280 21.22 -7.20 5.44
C ILE A 280 21.91 -6.42 6.56
N ASP A 281 23.14 -5.95 6.31
CA ASP A 281 23.91 -5.20 7.30
C ASP A 281 23.36 -3.78 7.52
N ASP A 282 23.52 -3.26 8.74
CA ASP A 282 22.96 -1.96 9.13
C ASP A 282 23.50 -0.80 8.28
N ALA A 283 24.76 -0.86 7.81
CA ALA A 283 25.31 0.23 6.99
C ALA A 283 24.60 0.33 5.64
N THR A 284 24.32 -0.81 5.00
CA THR A 284 23.51 -0.88 3.77
C THR A 284 22.09 -0.40 4.02
N ILE A 285 21.46 -0.80 5.13
CA ILE A 285 20.10 -0.36 5.49
C ILE A 285 20.05 1.16 5.65
N MET A 286 20.97 1.76 6.42
CA MET A 286 20.98 3.21 6.65
C MET A 286 21.22 4.00 5.36
N ALA A 287 22.12 3.53 4.49
CA ALA A 287 22.34 4.14 3.17
C ALA A 287 21.09 4.04 2.26
N ALA A 288 20.37 2.92 2.32
CA ALA A 288 19.12 2.75 1.59
C ALA A 288 18.01 3.69 2.10
N LEU A 289 17.86 3.86 3.42
CA LEU A 289 16.89 4.81 4.00
C LEU A 289 17.16 6.25 3.55
N ALA A 290 18.45 6.66 3.54
CA ALA A 290 18.86 8.00 3.11
C ALA A 290 18.64 8.26 1.62
N SER A 291 18.76 7.23 0.77
CA SER A 291 18.62 7.32 -0.69
C SER A 291 17.21 7.08 -1.22
N TYR A 292 16.27 6.65 -0.37
CA TYR A 292 14.92 6.32 -0.79
C TYR A 292 14.16 7.57 -1.29
N ALA A 293 13.59 7.48 -2.49
CA ALA A 293 12.96 8.61 -3.19
C ALA A 293 11.43 8.70 -3.03
N SER A 294 10.82 7.93 -2.12
CA SER A 294 9.36 7.73 -1.98
C SER A 294 8.68 7.12 -3.21
N LEU A 295 7.44 6.67 -3.02
CA LEU A 295 6.52 6.43 -4.13
C LEU A 295 5.92 7.77 -4.59
N PRO A 296 5.56 7.91 -5.88
CA PRO A 296 4.86 9.09 -6.36
C PRO A 296 3.66 9.46 -5.49
N HIS A 297 3.52 10.75 -5.20
CA HIS A 297 2.39 11.32 -4.46
C HIS A 297 2.23 10.88 -2.99
N ARG A 298 3.27 10.30 -2.38
CA ARG A 298 3.29 9.88 -0.97
C ARG A 298 4.47 10.52 -0.26
N MET A 299 4.26 11.67 0.37
CA MET A 299 5.34 12.49 0.97
C MET A 299 6.51 12.73 -0.01
N GLN A 300 6.20 12.84 -1.30
CA GLN A 300 7.20 12.93 -2.35
C GLN A 300 7.79 14.34 -2.41
N THR A 301 9.11 14.45 -2.25
CA THR A 301 9.81 15.71 -2.49
C THR A 301 9.75 16.05 -3.97
N VAL A 302 9.16 17.20 -4.31
CA VAL A 302 9.12 17.73 -5.68
C VAL A 302 10.38 18.56 -5.96
N GLY A 303 10.80 19.37 -4.99
CA GLY A 303 11.98 20.21 -5.12
C GLY A 303 12.08 21.24 -3.99
N THR A 304 13.15 22.05 -4.06
CA THR A 304 13.38 23.16 -3.13
C THR A 304 13.56 24.45 -3.94
N HIS A 305 12.73 25.47 -3.68
CA HIS A 305 12.82 26.78 -4.32
C HIS A 305 12.98 27.86 -3.25
N ASN A 306 13.97 28.74 -3.40
CA ASN A 306 14.26 29.82 -2.43
C ASN A 306 14.37 29.33 -0.97
N GLY A 307 14.92 28.13 -0.77
CA GLY A 307 15.06 27.50 0.56
C GLY A 307 13.77 26.90 1.14
N VAL A 308 12.68 26.86 0.39
CA VAL A 308 11.39 26.26 0.77
C VAL A 308 11.26 24.88 0.13
N LEU A 309 10.92 23.87 0.93
CA LEU A 309 10.70 22.49 0.46
C LEU A 309 9.26 22.32 -0.06
N TYR A 310 9.08 21.68 -1.20
CA TYR A 310 7.76 21.38 -1.78
C TYR A 310 7.51 19.87 -1.76
N VAL A 311 6.42 19.45 -1.11
CA VAL A 311 6.10 18.05 -0.86
C VAL A 311 4.71 17.70 -1.41
N ASN A 312 4.69 16.67 -2.25
CA ASN A 312 3.51 16.09 -2.87
C ASN A 312 3.04 14.86 -2.09
N ASP A 313 1.95 15.03 -1.36
CA ASP A 313 1.24 13.97 -0.64
C ASP A 313 -0.23 13.86 -1.12
N SER A 314 -0.44 14.01 -2.44
CA SER A 314 -1.78 13.98 -3.05
C SER A 314 -2.57 12.70 -2.76
N LYS A 315 -1.90 11.60 -2.38
CA LYS A 315 -2.55 10.33 -1.99
C LYS A 315 -3.30 10.41 -0.66
N ALA A 316 -3.05 11.42 0.18
CA ALA A 316 -3.76 11.64 1.44
C ALA A 316 -5.20 12.13 1.22
N THR A 317 -6.09 11.21 0.83
CA THR A 317 -7.48 11.51 0.43
C THR A 317 -8.50 11.57 1.59
N ASN A 318 -8.03 11.63 2.83
CA ASN A 318 -8.84 11.81 4.05
C ASN A 318 -8.00 12.45 5.17
N ALA A 319 -8.66 12.96 6.21
CA ALA A 319 -8.01 13.62 7.35
C ALA A 319 -7.04 12.67 8.10
N ALA A 320 -7.44 11.42 8.33
CA ALA A 320 -6.57 10.41 8.98
C ALA A 320 -5.25 10.15 8.22
N SER A 321 -5.24 10.26 6.89
CA SER A 321 -4.02 10.14 6.07
C SER A 321 -3.17 11.42 6.10
N THR A 322 -3.82 12.59 6.23
CA THR A 322 -3.18 13.91 6.21
C THR A 322 -2.54 14.25 7.55
N ALA A 323 -3.18 13.89 8.66
CA ALA A 323 -2.71 14.17 10.01
C ALA A 323 -1.23 13.82 10.25
N PRO A 324 -0.74 12.60 9.96
CA PRO A 324 0.65 12.27 10.22
C PRO A 324 1.64 12.94 9.24
N ALA A 325 1.19 13.46 8.10
CA ALA A 325 2.00 14.31 7.22
C ALA A 325 2.18 15.73 7.80
N LEU A 326 1.15 16.29 8.45
CA LEU A 326 1.26 17.55 9.20
C LEU A 326 2.15 17.43 10.44
N GLY A 327 2.34 16.21 10.95
CA GLY A 327 3.30 15.90 12.01
C GLY A 327 4.76 15.82 11.55
N ALA A 328 5.04 15.87 10.24
CA ALA A 328 6.40 15.65 9.71
C ALA A 328 7.37 16.80 9.94
N TRP A 329 6.87 18.02 10.04
CA TRP A 329 7.69 19.20 10.29
C TRP A 329 7.15 19.96 11.50
N PRO A 330 7.52 19.55 12.74
CA PRO A 330 7.12 20.28 13.92
C PRO A 330 7.59 21.73 13.88
N ALA A 331 6.92 22.59 14.63
CA ALA A 331 7.32 23.99 14.81
C ALA A 331 8.79 24.09 15.23
N ARG A 332 9.52 25.04 14.62
CA ARG A 332 10.94 25.28 14.89
C ARG A 332 11.07 26.60 15.65
N ASP A 333 11.75 26.58 16.79
CA ASP A 333 11.90 27.74 17.68
C ASP A 333 10.55 28.39 18.05
N GLY A 334 9.52 27.55 18.25
CA GLY A 334 8.15 27.96 18.54
C GLY A 334 7.36 28.51 17.35
N LYS A 335 7.91 28.47 16.13
CA LYS A 335 7.24 28.96 14.92
C LYS A 335 6.75 27.82 14.03
N PRO A 336 5.45 27.80 13.65
CA PRO A 336 4.97 26.87 12.65
C PRO A 336 5.64 27.16 11.30
N ARG A 337 5.73 26.14 10.44
CA ARG A 337 6.48 26.22 9.16
C ARG A 337 5.85 25.46 8.00
N ILE A 338 4.66 24.88 8.20
CA ILE A 338 3.93 24.17 7.14
C ILE A 338 2.95 25.12 6.45
N HIS A 339 3.08 25.23 5.14
CA HIS A 339 2.13 25.84 4.23
C HIS A 339 1.26 24.73 3.62
N TRP A 340 0.09 24.52 4.19
CA TRP A 340 -0.76 23.37 3.92
C TRP A 340 -1.76 23.65 2.80
N ILE A 341 -1.69 22.91 1.69
CA ILE A 341 -2.66 22.97 0.61
C ILE A 341 -3.66 21.81 0.78
N LEU A 342 -4.96 22.14 0.93
CA LEU A 342 -6.01 21.18 1.22
C LEU A 342 -7.34 21.41 0.51
N GLY A 343 -8.13 20.35 0.35
CA GLY A 343 -9.46 20.38 -0.23
C GLY A 343 -9.63 19.52 -1.48
N GLY A 344 -10.85 19.52 -2.01
CA GLY A 344 -11.36 18.57 -3.00
C GLY A 344 -12.76 18.07 -2.61
N VAL A 345 -13.09 16.82 -2.94
CA VAL A 345 -14.31 16.16 -2.45
C VAL A 345 -14.10 15.58 -1.06
N ALA A 346 -14.75 16.17 -0.06
CA ALA A 346 -14.69 15.75 1.33
C ALA A 346 -15.35 14.38 1.55
N LYS A 347 -14.72 13.54 2.40
CA LYS A 347 -15.29 12.28 2.90
C LYS A 347 -15.92 12.42 4.29
N SER A 348 -15.57 13.49 4.99
CA SER A 348 -16.08 13.90 6.30
C SER A 348 -16.26 15.42 6.30
N ASP A 349 -17.11 15.91 7.19
CA ASP A 349 -17.39 17.33 7.41
C ASP A 349 -16.44 17.99 8.43
N ASN A 350 -15.39 17.28 8.84
CA ASN A 350 -14.44 17.72 9.87
C ASN A 350 -12.99 17.32 9.52
N LEU A 351 -12.05 17.90 10.26
CA LEU A 351 -10.60 17.70 10.18
C LEU A 351 -10.02 17.29 11.55
N ASP A 352 -10.82 16.62 12.39
CA ASP A 352 -10.51 16.40 13.81
C ASP A 352 -9.21 15.62 14.00
N GLU A 353 -8.91 14.65 13.12
CA GLU A 353 -7.64 13.90 13.19
C GLU A 353 -6.41 14.78 12.96
N CYS A 354 -6.55 15.91 12.26
CA CYS A 354 -5.47 16.85 11.98
C CYS A 354 -5.23 17.85 13.13
N ALA A 355 -6.22 18.06 14.02
CA ALA A 355 -6.15 19.05 15.09
C ALA A 355 -4.92 18.96 15.99
N PRO A 356 -4.38 17.76 16.34
CA PRO A 356 -3.15 17.65 17.14
C PRO A 356 -1.92 18.31 16.50
N TYR A 357 -1.94 18.54 15.17
CA TYR A 357 -0.80 19.07 14.41
C TYR A 357 -1.01 20.51 13.92
N TYR A 358 -2.11 21.18 14.29
CA TYR A 358 -2.37 22.57 13.89
C TYR A 358 -1.26 23.55 14.30
N GLY A 359 -0.59 23.28 15.43
CA GLY A 359 0.56 24.07 15.88
C GLY A 359 1.78 24.06 14.94
N ASN A 360 1.81 23.19 13.93
CA ASN A 360 2.87 23.12 12.93
C ASN A 360 2.56 23.96 11.67
N ILE A 361 1.31 24.42 11.52
CA ILE A 361 0.79 25.00 10.28
C ILE A 361 0.87 26.52 10.35
N ALA A 362 1.67 27.10 9.45
CA ALA A 362 1.86 28.54 9.34
C ALA A 362 0.72 29.19 8.55
N HIS A 363 0.24 28.50 7.51
CA HIS A 363 -0.82 28.99 6.63
C HIS A 363 -1.52 27.82 5.92
N ALA A 364 -2.84 27.84 5.80
CA ALA A 364 -3.61 26.88 5.01
C ALA A 364 -4.20 27.51 3.72
N TYR A 365 -4.15 26.76 2.61
CA TYR A 365 -4.62 27.20 1.30
C TYR A 365 -5.71 26.23 0.83
N THR A 366 -6.96 26.66 0.86
CA THR A 366 -8.10 25.78 0.54
C THR A 366 -8.43 25.78 -0.94
N ILE A 367 -8.68 24.59 -1.48
CA ILE A 367 -8.98 24.35 -2.90
C ILE A 367 -10.21 23.46 -3.06
N GLY A 368 -10.81 23.46 -4.24
CA GLY A 368 -11.88 22.52 -4.60
C GLY A 368 -13.19 22.71 -3.84
N GLU A 369 -14.09 21.74 -3.99
CA GLU A 369 -15.48 21.77 -3.50
C GLU A 369 -15.57 21.99 -1.98
N ALA A 370 -14.76 21.25 -1.19
CA ALA A 370 -14.71 21.37 0.26
C ALA A 370 -13.98 22.64 0.75
N GLY A 371 -13.45 23.47 -0.16
CA GLY A 371 -12.53 24.56 0.18
C GLY A 371 -13.12 25.58 1.17
N HIS A 372 -14.38 25.99 0.97
CA HIS A 372 -15.05 26.93 1.87
C HIS A 372 -15.32 26.32 3.26
N MET A 373 -15.81 25.07 3.30
CA MET A 373 -16.06 24.36 4.55
C MET A 373 -14.78 24.22 5.37
N PHE A 374 -13.69 23.79 4.74
CA PHE A 374 -12.40 23.68 5.42
C PHE A 374 -11.82 25.04 5.81
N ALA A 375 -12.07 26.10 5.05
CA ALA A 375 -11.63 27.43 5.44
C ALA A 375 -12.31 27.89 6.73
N ASP A 376 -13.63 27.70 6.83
CA ASP A 376 -14.40 28.03 8.04
C ASP A 376 -13.92 27.24 9.28
N LEU A 377 -13.58 25.97 9.10
CA LEU A 377 -13.01 25.14 10.18
C LEU A 377 -11.62 25.60 10.63
N LEU A 378 -10.78 26.12 9.73
CA LEU A 378 -9.37 26.41 10.02
C LEU A 378 -9.09 27.86 10.45
N ARG A 379 -9.91 28.83 10.04
CA ARG A 379 -9.73 30.26 10.40
C ARG A 379 -9.63 30.53 11.91
N PRO A 380 -10.31 29.80 12.82
CA PRO A 380 -10.11 29.97 14.26
C PRO A 380 -8.70 29.57 14.75
N HIS A 381 -7.93 28.82 13.97
CA HIS A 381 -6.68 28.20 14.38
C HIS A 381 -5.44 28.73 13.66
N MET A 382 -5.57 29.20 12.41
CA MET A 382 -4.45 29.63 11.57
C MET A 382 -4.87 30.62 10.49
N ALA A 383 -3.89 31.22 9.80
CA ALA A 383 -4.16 32.01 8.60
C ALA A 383 -4.64 31.08 7.47
N VAL A 384 -5.68 31.52 6.74
CA VAL A 384 -6.29 30.75 5.66
C VAL A 384 -6.47 31.63 4.42
N ASP A 385 -6.12 31.07 3.27
CA ASP A 385 -6.29 31.63 1.94
C ASP A 385 -7.26 30.76 1.12
N ASP A 386 -8.46 31.28 0.83
CA ASP A 386 -9.39 30.67 -0.12
C ASP A 386 -8.79 30.77 -1.53
N SER A 387 -8.16 29.69 -1.99
CA SER A 387 -7.39 29.67 -3.22
C SER A 387 -8.18 29.14 -4.40
N GLU A 388 -9.22 28.33 -4.15
CA GLU A 388 -10.10 27.63 -5.09
C GLU A 388 -9.35 26.63 -6.01
N MET A 389 -8.30 27.09 -6.68
CA MET A 389 -7.47 26.35 -7.62
C MET A 389 -6.10 26.00 -7.03
N LEU A 390 -5.62 24.78 -7.31
CA LEU A 390 -4.31 24.29 -6.88
C LEU A 390 -3.15 25.19 -7.31
N SER A 391 -3.14 25.66 -8.56
CA SER A 391 -2.08 26.54 -9.07
C SER A 391 -2.06 27.90 -8.37
N ALA A 392 -3.22 28.42 -7.97
CA ALA A 392 -3.31 29.65 -7.18
C ALA A 392 -2.77 29.43 -5.76
N ALA A 393 -3.09 28.31 -5.12
CA ALA A 393 -2.57 27.92 -3.82
C ALA A 393 -1.03 27.83 -3.83
N VAL A 394 -0.44 27.16 -4.82
CA VAL A 394 1.03 27.04 -4.96
C VAL A 394 1.69 28.42 -5.11
N ARG A 395 1.16 29.30 -5.98
CA ARG A 395 1.71 30.66 -6.16
C ARG A 395 1.55 31.54 -4.91
N ARG A 396 0.47 31.40 -4.16
CA ARG A 396 0.28 32.12 -2.88
C ARG A 396 1.27 31.62 -1.84
N ALA A 397 1.38 30.31 -1.69
CA ALA A 397 2.34 29.67 -0.80
C ALA A 397 3.78 30.11 -1.09
N ALA A 398 4.21 30.08 -2.35
CA ALA A 398 5.55 30.49 -2.76
C ALA A 398 5.88 31.96 -2.45
N ARG A 399 4.89 32.86 -2.39
CA ARG A 399 5.09 34.28 -2.05
C ARG A 399 5.21 34.53 -0.55
N ILE A 400 4.60 33.68 0.28
CA ILE A 400 4.52 33.88 1.73
C ILE A 400 5.60 33.07 2.46
N ALA A 401 5.86 31.85 2.00
CA ALA A 401 6.81 30.92 2.60
C ALA A 401 8.22 31.51 2.66
N GLN A 402 8.92 31.19 3.75
CA GLN A 402 10.28 31.65 4.04
C GLN A 402 11.27 30.48 3.96
N PRO A 403 12.58 30.75 3.76
CA PRO A 403 13.59 29.70 3.79
C PRO A 403 13.51 28.85 5.07
N GLY A 404 13.43 27.53 4.91
CA GLY A 404 13.23 26.56 5.99
C GLY A 404 11.78 26.10 6.19
N ASP A 405 10.82 26.73 5.51
CA ASP A 405 9.41 26.31 5.48
C ASP A 405 9.16 25.16 4.50
N VAL A 406 7.98 24.56 4.60
CA VAL A 406 7.52 23.44 3.77
C VAL A 406 6.16 23.75 3.18
N VAL A 407 6.04 23.71 1.85
CA VAL A 407 4.75 23.72 1.15
C VAL A 407 4.30 22.28 0.92
N LEU A 408 3.21 21.90 1.58
CA LEU A 408 2.72 20.53 1.62
C LEU A 408 1.34 20.44 0.95
N LEU A 409 1.25 19.72 -0.17
CA LEU A 409 -0.03 19.22 -0.68
C LEU A 409 -0.37 17.93 0.06
N SER A 410 -1.26 17.99 1.04
CA SER A 410 -1.82 16.81 1.72
C SER A 410 -3.32 17.05 1.91
N PRO A 411 -4.17 16.63 0.97
CA PRO A 411 -5.41 17.36 0.70
C PRO A 411 -6.59 17.04 1.63
N ALA A 412 -6.51 16.00 2.45
CA ALA A 412 -7.61 15.46 3.25
C ALA A 412 -8.90 15.12 2.46
N CYS A 413 -8.85 15.13 1.13
CA CYS A 413 -10.00 14.95 0.23
C CYS A 413 -9.67 14.07 -0.98
N ALA A 414 -10.70 13.43 -1.52
CA ALA A 414 -10.66 12.90 -2.88
C ALA A 414 -10.52 14.04 -3.90
N SER A 415 -10.07 13.75 -5.11
CA SER A 415 -9.70 14.76 -6.12
C SER A 415 -10.74 14.98 -7.23
N PHE A 416 -11.85 14.24 -7.19
CA PHE A 416 -12.78 14.07 -8.32
C PHE A 416 -13.55 15.31 -8.75
N ASP A 417 -13.51 16.38 -7.97
CA ASP A 417 -14.12 17.67 -8.28
C ASP A 417 -13.31 18.47 -9.32
N GLN A 418 -11.98 18.40 -9.24
CA GLN A 418 -11.07 19.18 -10.10
C GLN A 418 -10.17 18.31 -10.99
N PHE A 419 -10.02 17.02 -10.67
CA PHE A 419 -9.09 16.11 -11.34
C PHE A 419 -9.71 14.73 -11.54
N ARG A 420 -9.19 13.97 -12.52
CA ARG A 420 -9.65 12.60 -12.79
C ARG A 420 -9.35 11.63 -11.64
N ASP A 421 -8.19 11.79 -11.02
CA ASP A 421 -7.63 10.90 -10.00
C ASP A 421 -6.62 11.69 -9.14
N PHE A 422 -6.03 11.05 -8.13
CA PHE A 422 -5.12 11.75 -7.21
C PHE A 422 -3.74 11.94 -7.84
N GLU A 423 -3.35 11.07 -8.78
CA GLU A 423 -2.15 11.16 -9.58
C GLU A 423 -2.17 12.46 -10.40
N ALA A 424 -3.24 12.72 -11.14
CA ALA A 424 -3.41 13.95 -11.91
C ALA A 424 -3.33 15.22 -11.06
N ARG A 425 -3.88 15.19 -9.83
CA ARG A 425 -3.74 16.30 -8.86
C ARG A 425 -2.29 16.46 -8.41
N GLY A 426 -1.61 15.35 -8.12
CA GLY A 426 -0.21 15.35 -7.70
C GLY A 426 0.73 15.83 -8.80
N ASP A 427 0.48 15.43 -10.06
CA ASP A 427 1.21 15.89 -11.24
C ASP A 427 0.99 17.38 -11.49
N ALA A 428 -0.25 17.85 -11.32
CA ALA A 428 -0.57 19.27 -11.43
C ALA A 428 0.14 20.11 -10.36
N PHE A 429 0.29 19.60 -9.13
CA PHE A 429 1.10 20.24 -8.10
C PHE A 429 2.57 20.30 -8.49
N ALA A 430 3.15 19.17 -8.92
CA ALA A 430 4.55 19.13 -9.34
C ALA A 430 4.81 20.09 -10.52
N ALA A 431 3.91 20.13 -11.50
CA ALA A 431 4.01 21.05 -12.63
C ALA A 431 3.90 22.53 -12.18
N ALA A 432 3.01 22.84 -11.23
CA ALA A 432 2.88 24.19 -10.69
C ALA A 432 4.13 24.62 -9.90
N VAL A 433 4.76 23.71 -9.15
CA VAL A 433 6.02 23.96 -8.43
C VAL A 433 7.17 24.17 -9.41
N ASN A 434 7.30 23.32 -10.43
CA ASN A 434 8.35 23.45 -11.44
C ASN A 434 8.22 24.72 -12.29
N ALA A 435 7.05 25.36 -12.30
CA ALA A 435 6.80 26.63 -12.97
C ALA A 435 7.08 27.85 -12.06
N LEU A 436 7.53 27.66 -10.82
CA LEU A 436 8.00 28.73 -9.95
C LEU A 436 9.41 29.15 -10.39
N GLU A 437 9.55 30.42 -10.75
CA GLU A 437 10.83 31.05 -11.13
C GLU A 437 11.79 31.23 -9.95
#